data_AF-A0A353D0Q2-F1
#
_entry.id   AF-A0A353D0Q2-F1
#
_cell.length_a   1.000
_cell.length_b   1.000
_cell.length_c   1.000
_cell.angle_alpha   90.00
_cell.angle_beta   90.00
_cell.angle_gamma   90.00
#
_symmetry.space_group_name_H-M   'P 1'
#
loop_
_entity.id
_entity.type
_entity.pdbx_description
1 polymer ?
#
loop_
_entity_poly.entity_id
_entity_poly.type
_entity_poly.pdbx_seq_one_letter_code
_entity_poly.pdbx_strand_id
1 'polypeptide(L)'
;MEYLYDSRGELATTPFEDDFLTGLRFTFNDAQSTDALLGAIKDKHDDSFLITLEANRRLGESWKMSLQASKFVVDGLDQSLKSFAEDDFVQLELGYYF
;
A
#
# COMPACT_ATOMS: atom_id res chain seq x y z
N MET A 1 5.65 5.64 -11.44
CA MET A 1 6.72 5.88 -10.47
C MET A 1 6.75 7.35 -10.19
N GLU A 2 6.77 7.70 -8.92
CA GLU A 2 6.83 9.06 -8.41
C GLU A 2 7.94 9.12 -7.38
N TYR A 3 8.49 10.31 -7.18
CA TYR A 3 9.52 10.58 -6.19
C TYR A 3 8.95 11.55 -5.16
N LEU A 4 8.96 11.13 -3.89
CA LEU A 4 8.47 11.90 -2.77
C LEU A 4 9.66 12.63 -2.16
N TYR A 5 9.59 13.96 -2.16
CA TYR A 5 10.68 14.80 -1.66
C TYR A 5 10.19 15.86 -0.68
N ASP A 6 10.83 15.94 0.49
CA ASP A 6 10.62 17.02 1.46
C ASP A 6 11.90 17.84 1.68
N SER A 7 11.86 19.12 1.32
CA SER A 7 12.99 20.04 1.49
C SER A 7 13.43 20.25 2.95
N ARG A 8 12.65 19.81 3.94
CA ARG A 8 12.97 19.92 5.36
C ARG A 8 13.96 18.84 5.84
N GLY A 9 14.19 17.78 5.07
CA GLY A 9 15.09 16.69 5.46
C GLY A 9 14.67 16.02 6.77
N GLU A 10 15.62 15.82 7.68
CA GLU A 10 15.41 15.29 9.05
C GLU A 10 14.36 16.04 9.89
N LEU A 11 13.96 17.26 9.48
CA LEU A 11 12.90 18.04 10.12
C LEU A 11 11.52 17.82 9.47
N ALA A 12 11.42 16.92 8.49
CA ALA A 12 10.17 16.55 7.88
C ALA A 12 9.22 15.96 8.93
N THR A 13 7.95 16.35 8.83
CA THR A 13 6.89 15.86 9.72
C THR A 13 6.13 14.68 9.09
N THR A 14 6.63 14.19 7.95
CA THR A 14 6.09 13.09 7.18
C THR A 14 7.13 11.98 7.13
N PRO A 15 6.73 10.71 7.08
CA PRO A 15 7.65 9.59 6.87
C PRO A 15 8.06 9.44 5.40
N PHE A 16 7.90 10.50 4.60
CA PHE A 16 8.12 10.49 3.16
C PHE A 16 8.94 11.73 2.82
N GLU A 17 10.26 11.59 2.71
CA GLU A 17 11.24 12.67 2.60
C GLU A 17 12.15 12.51 1.39
N ASP A 18 12.63 11.30 1.10
CA ASP A 18 13.48 10.98 -0.05
C ASP A 18 13.16 9.55 -0.54
N ASP A 19 11.92 9.37 -0.98
CA ASP A 19 11.34 8.06 -1.26
C ASP A 19 10.92 7.87 -2.72
N PHE A 20 10.99 6.63 -3.19
CA PHE A 20 10.38 6.22 -4.44
C PHE A 20 9.04 5.54 -4.21
N LEU A 21 7.99 6.07 -4.83
CA LEU A 21 6.68 5.42 -4.91
C LEU A 21 6.51 4.74 -6.26
N THR A 22 6.13 3.47 -6.24
CA THR A 22 5.74 2.72 -7.44
C THR A 22 4.45 1.96 -7.22
N GLY A 23 3.70 1.77 -8.30
CA GLY A 23 2.42 1.07 -8.27
C GLY A 23 2.20 0.30 -9.56
N LEU A 24 1.63 -0.89 -9.42
CA LEU A 24 1.35 -1.78 -10.54
C LEU A 24 -0.09 -2.29 -10.41
N ARG A 25 -0.91 -1.98 -11.41
CA ARG A 25 -2.32 -2.37 -11.46
C ARG A 25 -2.54 -3.47 -12.49
N PHE A 26 -3.20 -4.54 -12.06
CA PHE A 26 -3.71 -5.60 -12.90
C PHE A 26 -5.23 -5.46 -12.99
N THR A 27 -5.75 -5.40 -14.21
CA THR A 27 -7.20 -5.40 -14.46
C THR A 27 -7.47 -6.51 -15.46
N PHE A 28 -8.20 -7.51 -15.02
CA PHE A 28 -8.54 -8.66 -15.86
C PHE A 28 -9.74 -8.28 -16.74
N ASN A 29 -9.72 -8.75 -17.98
CA ASN A 29 -10.86 -8.60 -18.88
C ASN A 29 -11.85 -9.76 -18.64
N ASP A 30 -12.48 -9.78 -17.47
CA ASP A 30 -13.46 -10.80 -17.09
C ASP A 30 -14.78 -10.19 -16.61
N ALA A 31 -15.88 -10.92 -16.74
CA ALA A 31 -17.21 -10.43 -16.38
C ALA A 31 -17.36 -10.08 -14.89
N GLN A 32 -16.55 -10.66 -14.02
CA GLN A 32 -16.58 -10.40 -12.58
C GLN A 32 -15.74 -9.18 -12.15
N SER A 33 -15.16 -8.45 -13.13
CA SER A 33 -14.34 -7.24 -12.89
C SER A 33 -13.24 -7.47 -11.86
N THR A 34 -12.39 -8.46 -12.12
CA THR A 34 -11.27 -8.75 -11.22
C THR A 34 -10.18 -7.71 -11.39
N ASP A 35 -9.71 -7.13 -10.29
CA ASP A 35 -8.60 -6.19 -10.28
C ASP A 35 -7.70 -6.38 -9.06
N ALA A 36 -6.45 -5.94 -9.20
CA ALA A 36 -5.52 -5.81 -8.10
C ALA A 36 -4.58 -4.62 -8.32
N LEU A 37 -4.19 -3.97 -7.23
CA LEU A 37 -3.19 -2.91 -7.18
C LEU A 37 -2.13 -3.30 -6.15
N LEU A 38 -0.88 -3.41 -6.60
CA LEU A 38 0.29 -3.53 -5.74
C LEU A 38 0.98 -2.16 -5.66
N GLY A 39 1.17 -1.63 -4.46
CA GLY A 39 1.92 -0.40 -4.20
C GLY A 39 3.19 -0.70 -3.41
N ALA A 40 4.24 0.10 -3.65
CA ALA A 40 5.44 0.10 -2.82
C ALA A 40 6.00 1.51 -2.67
N ILE A 41 6.41 1.86 -1.46
CA ILE A 41 7.18 3.07 -1.13
C ILE A 41 8.49 2.61 -0.51
N LYS A 42 9.61 3.13 -1.02
CA LYS A 42 10.96 2.74 -0.61
C LYS A 42 11.81 3.98 -0.37
N ASP A 43 12.30 4.14 0.85
CA ASP A 43 13.28 5.16 1.20
C ASP A 43 14.61 4.92 0.46
N LYS A 44 15.28 5.99 0.04
CA LYS A 44 16.54 5.89 -0.72
C LYS A 44 17.76 5.58 0.16
N HIS A 45 17.74 5.98 1.43
CA HIS A 45 18.88 6.00 2.33
C HIS A 45 18.92 4.84 3.33
N ASP A 46 17.78 4.21 3.62
CA ASP A 46 17.72 3.08 4.55
C ASP A 46 17.00 1.84 3.98
N ASP A 47 16.85 0.79 4.82
CA ASP A 47 16.18 -0.45 4.45
C ASP A 47 14.65 -0.44 4.70
N SER A 48 14.08 0.70 5.10
CA SER A 48 12.64 0.87 5.32
C SER A 48 11.84 0.82 4.02
N PHE A 49 10.66 0.20 4.04
CA PHE A 49 9.71 0.19 2.94
C PHE A 49 8.28 -0.09 3.40
N LEU A 50 7.32 0.41 2.63
CA LEU A 50 5.90 0.07 2.73
C LEU A 50 5.47 -0.68 1.48
N ILE A 51 4.83 -1.84 1.64
CA ILE A 51 4.15 -2.55 0.55
C ILE A 51 2.65 -2.58 0.85
N THR A 52 1.83 -2.28 -0.15
CA THR A 52 0.37 -2.36 -0.08
C THR A 52 -0.19 -3.24 -1.19
N LEU A 53 -1.25 -3.97 -0.88
CA LEU A 53 -2.01 -4.76 -1.84
C LEU A 53 -3.49 -4.45 -1.67
N GLU A 54 -4.14 -4.11 -2.77
CA GLU A 54 -5.60 -4.07 -2.89
C GLU A 54 -6.02 -5.06 -3.97
N ALA A 55 -7.05 -5.86 -3.72
CA ALA A 55 -7.61 -6.75 -4.74
C ALA A 55 -9.13 -6.82 -4.60
N ASN A 56 -9.83 -6.80 -5.73
CA ASN A 56 -11.29 -6.81 -5.77
C ASN A 56 -11.80 -7.80 -6.79
N ARG A 57 -12.94 -8.42 -6.48
CA ARG A 57 -13.66 -9.26 -7.44
C ARG A 57 -15.14 -9.40 -7.07
N ARG A 58 -16.03 -9.41 -8.07
CA ARG A 58 -17.42 -9.85 -7.87
C ARG A 58 -17.53 -11.37 -7.80
N LEU A 59 -18.49 -11.86 -7.04
CA LEU A 59 -18.82 -13.28 -6.94
C LEU A 59 -20.28 -13.46 -7.37
N GLY A 60 -20.47 -13.73 -8.66
CA GLY A 60 -21.80 -13.74 -9.28
C GLY A 60 -22.39 -12.34 -9.36
N GLU A 61 -23.71 -12.24 -9.29
CA GLU A 61 -24.40 -10.97 -9.49
C GLU A 61 -24.51 -10.12 -8.21
N SER A 62 -24.47 -10.76 -7.04
CA SER A 62 -24.89 -10.10 -5.79
C SER A 62 -23.77 -9.93 -4.76
N TRP A 63 -22.60 -10.51 -4.96
CA TRP A 63 -21.53 -10.45 -3.96
C TRP A 63 -20.29 -9.75 -4.51
N LYS A 64 -19.60 -9.00 -3.65
CA LYS A 64 -18.26 -8.46 -3.91
C LYS A 64 -17.33 -8.87 -2.77
N MET A 65 -16.16 -9.37 -3.14
CA MET A 65 -15.07 -9.62 -2.21
C MET A 65 -13.97 -8.58 -2.46
N SER A 66 -13.43 -8.03 -1.37
CA SER A 66 -12.32 -7.09 -1.39
C SER A 66 -11.26 -7.53 -0.39
N LEU A 67 -9.99 -7.50 -0.79
CA LEU A 67 -8.83 -7.74 0.06
C LEU A 67 -8.00 -6.45 0.10
N GLN A 68 -7.61 -6.04 1.29
CA GLN A 68 -6.62 -4.97 1.49
C GLN A 68 -5.55 -5.48 2.44
N ALA A 69 -4.30 -5.18 2.15
CA ALA A 69 -3.19 -5.51 3.02
C ALA A 69 -2.12 -4.42 2.97
N SER A 70 -1.45 -4.20 4.09
CA SER A 70 -0.26 -3.38 4.16
C SER A 70 0.80 -4.05 5.02
N LYS A 71 2.06 -3.80 4.67
CA LYS A 71 3.24 -4.25 5.40
C LYS A 71 4.24 -3.12 5.48
N PHE A 72 4.56 -2.71 6.69
CA PHE A 72 5.63 -1.79 7.03
C PHE A 72 6.86 -2.60 7.43
N VAL A 73 7.99 -2.28 6.83
CA VAL A 73 9.30 -2.73 7.28
C VAL A 73 10.09 -1.47 7.60
N VAL A 74 10.52 -1.34 8.84
CA VAL A 74 11.13 -0.12 9.37
C VAL A 74 12.54 -0.46 9.82
N ASP A 75 13.53 0.26 9.32
CA ASP A 75 14.89 0.19 9.84
C ASP A 75 14.91 0.76 11.27
N GLY A 76 15.69 0.17 12.16
CA GLY A 76 15.83 0.65 13.53
C GLY A 76 16.37 2.08 13.65
N LEU A 77 16.99 2.61 12.59
CA LEU A 77 17.47 3.98 12.50
C LEU A 77 16.40 4.99 12.11
N ASP A 78 15.36 4.57 11.38
CA ASP A 78 14.29 5.47 10.95
C ASP A 78 13.35 5.78 12.13
N GLN A 79 13.30 7.04 12.54
CA GLN A 79 12.38 7.47 13.60
C GLN A 79 11.01 7.89 13.07
N SER A 80 10.90 8.21 11.79
CA SER A 80 9.69 8.71 11.15
C SER A 80 8.68 7.58 10.88
N LEU A 81 9.15 6.40 10.46
CA LEU A 81 8.31 5.23 10.24
C LEU A 81 8.05 4.39 11.50
N LYS A 82 8.76 4.63 12.61
CA LYS A 82 8.60 3.86 13.86
C LYS A 82 7.18 3.84 14.40
N SER A 83 6.42 4.92 14.23
CA SER A 83 5.01 4.96 14.66
C SER A 83 4.11 4.01 13.86
N PHE A 84 4.54 3.60 12.66
CA PHE A 84 3.82 2.70 11.76
C PHE A 84 4.39 1.28 11.77
N ALA A 85 5.46 1.02 12.54
CA ALA A 85 6.17 -0.27 12.53
C ALA A 85 5.29 -1.46 12.97
N GLU A 86 4.17 -1.20 13.65
CA GLU A 86 3.21 -2.21 14.10
C GLU A 86 1.85 -2.11 13.39
N ASP A 87 1.74 -1.27 12.34
CA ASP A 87 0.50 -0.99 11.62
C ASP A 87 0.25 -1.96 10.43
N ASP A 88 0.97 -3.08 10.40
CA ASP A 88 0.71 -4.16 9.46
C ASP A 88 -0.73 -4.66 9.58
N PHE A 89 -1.43 -4.78 8.45
CA PHE A 89 -2.77 -5.34 8.47
C PHE A 89 -3.10 -6.15 7.23
N VAL A 90 -4.08 -7.03 7.40
CA VAL A 90 -4.79 -7.70 6.31
C VAL A 90 -6.27 -7.63 6.63
N GLN A 91 -7.06 -7.13 5.69
CA GLN A 91 -8.51 -7.01 5.79
C GLN A 91 -9.16 -7.72 4.61
N LEU A 92 -10.11 -8.59 4.93
CA LEU A 92 -11.00 -9.21 3.95
C LEU A 92 -12.42 -8.70 4.18
N GLU A 93 -13.05 -8.22 3.12
CA GLU A 93 -14.43 -7.75 3.12
C GLU A 93 -15.27 -8.58 2.14
N LEU A 94 -16.49 -8.92 2.56
CA LEU A 94 -17.50 -9.54 1.72
C LEU A 94 -18.80 -8.73 1.81
N GLY A 95 -19.18 -8.08 0.71
CA GLY A 95 -20.39 -7.27 0.60
C GLY A 95 -21.46 -7.95 -0.25
N TYR A 96 -22.71 -7.86 0.18
CA TYR A 96 -23.89 -8.30 -0.58
C TYR A 96 -24.65 -7.08 -1.13
N TYR A 97 -25.10 -7.18 -2.38
CA TYR A 97 -25.83 -6.15 -3.13
C TYR A 97 -27.15 -6.75 -3.65
N PHE A 98 -28.25 -6.02 -3.44
CA PHE A 98 -29.62 -6.41 -3.81
C PHE A 98 -30.26 -5.41 -4.79
#